data_AF-A0A9P3GEI8-F1
#
_entry.id   AF-A0A9P3GEI8-F1
#
_cell.length_a   1.000
_cell.length_b   1.000
_cell.length_c   1.000
_cell.angle_alpha   90.00
_cell.angle_beta   90.00
_cell.angle_gamma   90.00
#
_symmetry.space_group_name_H-M   'P 1'
#
loop_
_entity.id
_entity.type
_entity.pdbx_description
1 polymer ?
#
loop_
_entity_poly.entity_id
_entity_poly.type
_entity_poly.pdbx_seq_one_letter_code
_entity_poly.pdbx_strand_id
1 'polypeptide(L)'
;MAATPTTLYPRWYKRPFESPRQTLYHAYNLDSSLTSFSADDIPPVIDMRVLQPHDLPTHALVVLDGSQRSHEPIVVPIHFAAFNATFQNVDNLRVLSQAPQPPTKHRYGTPYNDPAKGGWTVTLPTLVIEAPHPPSLPLLLLYALWDTLPNQPPAELTPPPSPDSFKSSKTLPMPTTPPPTPATVASFGSQSSIASPRAPSPPPEPARPLVCPAQLAAHLLPAAVLGEFPGYPAQAAALARVCDDAALRAHCAFNGGLWRNVLLLAPRAHAIQDIASNAWNIASAAYKGRAEFRADPARARRREQLPQRTHPTAPTAPAAPADTVAGEPGGPAPTTAASTSDGREAPPATPDASAPAAVQEGE
;
A
#
# COMPACT_ATOMS: atom_id res chain seq x y z
N MET A 1 0.26 27.67 30.63
CA MET A 1 0.91 26.44 30.10
C MET A 1 -0.15 25.66 29.35
N ALA A 2 -0.13 25.69 28.02
CA ALA A 2 -1.11 24.98 27.20
C ALA A 2 -0.73 23.49 27.14
N ALA A 3 -1.66 22.61 27.55
CA ALA A 3 -1.49 21.18 27.43
C ALA A 3 -1.49 20.82 25.93
N THR A 4 -0.33 20.44 25.39
CA THR A 4 -0.25 19.83 24.07
C THR A 4 -1.06 18.53 24.09
N PRO A 5 -2.07 18.36 23.22
CA PRO A 5 -2.81 17.12 23.14
C PRO A 5 -1.83 16.00 22.76
N THR A 6 -1.58 15.09 23.69
CA THR A 6 -0.79 13.89 23.46
C THR A 6 -1.62 12.98 22.56
N THR A 7 -1.44 13.09 21.24
CA THR A 7 -2.04 12.16 20.28
C THR A 7 -1.58 10.76 20.66
N LEU A 8 -2.53 9.94 21.13
CA LEU A 8 -2.36 8.58 21.63
C LEU A 8 -2.15 7.58 20.47
N TYR A 9 -1.54 8.04 19.38
CA TYR A 9 -1.16 7.20 18.27
C TYR A 9 0.19 6.55 18.57
N PRO A 10 0.34 5.23 18.33
CA PRO A 10 1.59 4.54 18.53
C PRO A 10 2.70 5.18 17.69
N ARG A 11 3.71 5.76 18.36
CA ARG A 11 4.86 6.43 17.73
C ARG A 11 5.80 5.49 16.95
N TRP A 12 5.41 4.23 16.77
CA TRP A 12 6.28 3.14 16.33
C TRP A 12 5.61 2.31 15.23
N TYR A 13 4.99 2.95 14.24
CA TYR A 13 4.86 2.32 12.93
C TYR A 13 6.26 2.22 12.31
N LYS A 14 7.02 1.21 12.73
CA LYS A 14 8.26 0.82 12.05
C LYS A 14 7.86 0.22 10.72
N ARG A 15 8.66 0.48 9.68
CA ARG A 15 8.56 -0.28 8.44
C ARG A 15 8.75 -1.75 8.82
N PRO A 16 7.79 -2.63 8.54
CA PRO A 16 7.89 -4.03 8.95
C PRO A 16 9.08 -4.72 8.30
N PHE A 17 9.52 -4.21 7.14
CA PHE A 17 10.65 -4.73 6.39
C PHE A 17 11.55 -3.62 5.86
N GLU A 18 12.85 -3.87 5.81
CA GLU A 18 13.82 -2.92 5.25
C GLU A 18 13.87 -2.99 3.71
N SER A 19 13.75 -4.20 3.14
CA SER A 19 13.78 -4.45 1.69
C SER A 19 12.61 -5.34 1.25
N PRO A 20 11.55 -4.78 0.63
CA PRO A 20 10.41 -5.55 0.14
C PRO A 20 10.83 -6.64 -0.87
N ARG A 21 11.86 -6.37 -1.67
CA ARG A 21 12.46 -7.35 -2.58
C ARG A 21 12.99 -8.54 -1.80
N GLN A 22 13.84 -8.32 -0.81
CA GLN A 22 14.42 -9.40 -0.01
C GLN A 22 13.33 -10.19 0.74
N THR A 23 12.29 -9.52 1.23
CA THR A 23 11.14 -10.18 1.86
C THR A 23 10.43 -11.13 0.89
N LEU A 24 10.25 -10.76 -0.38
CA LEU A 24 9.70 -11.67 -1.40
C LEU A 24 10.58 -12.90 -1.63
N TYR A 25 11.91 -12.75 -1.68
CA TYR A 25 12.82 -13.89 -1.81
C TYR A 25 12.70 -14.85 -0.63
N HIS A 26 12.71 -14.34 0.60
CA HIS A 26 12.52 -15.17 1.79
C HIS A 26 11.13 -15.82 1.84
N ALA A 27 10.08 -15.09 1.46
CA ALA A 27 8.72 -15.63 1.42
C ALA A 27 8.63 -16.88 0.53
N TYR A 28 9.41 -16.92 -0.56
CA TYR A 28 9.50 -18.03 -1.52
C TYR A 28 10.67 -19.00 -1.26
N ASN A 29 11.32 -18.97 -0.10
CA ASN A 29 12.46 -19.83 0.24
C ASN A 29 13.65 -19.70 -0.74
N LEU A 30 13.91 -18.51 -1.25
CA LEU A 30 15.01 -18.23 -2.17
C LEU A 30 16.05 -17.27 -1.58
N ASP A 31 17.28 -17.38 -2.06
CA ASP A 31 18.35 -16.42 -1.84
C ASP A 31 18.30 -15.30 -2.91
N SER A 32 18.65 -14.08 -2.53
CA SER A 32 18.66 -12.91 -3.43
C SER A 32 19.92 -12.82 -4.29
N SER A 33 20.90 -13.70 -4.08
CA SER A 33 22.14 -13.81 -4.86
C SER A 33 21.87 -14.29 -6.29
N LEU A 34 21.45 -13.36 -7.14
CA LEU A 34 21.30 -13.60 -8.58
C LEU A 34 22.49 -13.09 -9.36
N THR A 35 22.80 -13.80 -10.43
CA THR A 35 23.68 -13.32 -11.49
C THR A 35 23.05 -12.09 -12.13
N SER A 36 23.73 -10.95 -12.07
CA SER A 36 23.32 -9.74 -12.80
C SER A 36 23.35 -10.01 -14.30
N PHE A 37 22.34 -9.55 -15.02
CA PHE A 37 22.29 -9.60 -16.49
C PHE A 37 21.90 -8.24 -17.07
N SER A 38 22.22 -8.04 -18.34
CA SER A 38 21.88 -6.80 -19.06
C SER A 38 20.40 -6.78 -19.44
N ALA A 39 19.82 -5.58 -19.55
CA ALA A 39 18.46 -5.41 -20.06
C ALA A 39 18.32 -5.88 -21.52
N ASP A 40 19.42 -5.90 -22.28
CA ASP A 40 19.44 -6.30 -23.70
C ASP A 40 19.54 -7.83 -23.90
N ASP A 41 19.93 -8.57 -22.85
CA ASP A 41 20.17 -10.02 -22.92
C ASP A 41 19.51 -10.70 -21.72
N ILE A 42 18.17 -10.67 -21.72
CA ILE A 42 17.37 -11.28 -20.66
C ILE A 42 17.29 -12.78 -20.93
N PRO A 43 17.85 -13.62 -20.03
CA PRO A 43 17.82 -15.04 -20.25
C PRO A 43 16.38 -15.55 -20.14
N PRO A 44 15.97 -16.48 -21.02
CA PRO A 44 14.60 -17.00 -21.01
C PRO A 44 14.27 -17.87 -19.79
N VAL A 45 15.31 -18.31 -19.07
CA VAL A 45 15.20 -18.99 -17.78
C VAL A 45 16.20 -18.38 -16.80
N ILE A 46 15.82 -18.29 -15.53
CA ILE A 46 16.68 -17.80 -14.45
C ILE A 46 16.81 -18.89 -13.40
N ASP A 47 18.05 -19.19 -13.03
CA ASP A 47 18.37 -20.07 -11.93
C ASP A 47 18.39 -19.27 -10.62
N MET A 48 17.64 -19.73 -9.63
CA MET A 48 17.60 -19.11 -8.31
C MET A 48 18.06 -20.11 -7.26
N ARG A 49 18.88 -19.66 -6.31
CA ARG A 49 19.33 -20.50 -5.21
C ARG A 49 18.22 -20.70 -4.19
N VAL A 50 17.98 -21.95 -3.82
CA VAL A 50 16.91 -22.40 -2.94
C VAL A 50 17.45 -22.57 -1.53
N LEU A 51 16.79 -21.92 -0.57
CA LEU A 51 17.03 -22.07 0.87
C LEU A 51 16.32 -23.31 1.41
N GLN A 52 15.08 -23.57 0.98
CA GLN A 52 14.27 -24.74 1.37
C GLN A 52 13.49 -25.28 0.16
N PRO A 53 13.44 -26.61 -0.06
CA PRO A 53 12.95 -27.21 -1.31
C PRO A 53 11.42 -27.30 -1.44
N HIS A 54 10.65 -26.58 -0.61
CA HIS A 54 9.20 -26.53 -0.67
C HIS A 54 8.71 -25.11 -0.96
N ASP A 55 7.48 -25.01 -1.46
CA ASP A 55 6.78 -23.77 -1.76
C ASP A 55 7.52 -22.81 -2.71
N LEU A 56 8.11 -23.40 -3.75
CA LEU A 56 8.91 -22.66 -4.72
C LEU A 56 8.01 -21.82 -5.64
N PRO A 57 8.51 -20.66 -6.10
CA PRO A 57 7.83 -19.86 -7.11
C PRO A 57 7.82 -20.61 -8.44
N THR A 58 6.91 -20.22 -9.33
CA THR A 58 6.80 -20.87 -10.65
C THR A 58 7.53 -20.11 -11.74
N HIS A 59 7.74 -18.80 -11.57
CA HIS A 59 8.35 -17.93 -12.57
C HIS A 59 9.26 -16.89 -11.90
N ALA A 60 10.22 -16.42 -12.69
CA ALA A 60 11.04 -15.25 -12.37
C ALA A 60 10.48 -14.05 -13.14
N LEU A 61 10.00 -13.03 -12.44
CA LEU A 61 9.57 -11.78 -13.06
C LEU A 61 10.75 -10.81 -13.13
N VAL A 62 11.10 -10.41 -14.34
CA VAL A 62 12.12 -9.42 -14.66
C VAL A 62 11.44 -8.10 -14.94
N VAL A 63 11.75 -7.11 -14.12
CA VAL A 63 11.18 -5.77 -14.16
C VAL A 63 12.19 -4.84 -14.79
N LEU A 64 11.84 -4.33 -15.96
CA LEU A 64 12.62 -3.37 -16.73
C LEU A 64 12.09 -1.96 -16.49
N ASP A 65 12.97 -0.98 -16.60
CA ASP A 65 12.59 0.43 -16.58
C ASP A 65 12.05 0.86 -17.96
N GLY A 66 10.74 1.15 -18.02
CA GLY A 66 10.11 1.64 -19.26
C GLY A 66 10.63 3.01 -19.72
N SER A 67 11.36 3.74 -18.87
CA SER A 67 11.91 5.07 -19.19
C SER A 67 13.28 5.03 -19.91
N GLN A 68 13.76 3.85 -20.30
CA GLN A 68 14.99 3.63 -21.09
C GLN A 68 16.31 4.07 -20.42
N ARG A 69 16.30 4.35 -19.12
CA ARG A 69 17.54 4.60 -18.38
C ARG A 69 18.13 3.26 -17.99
N SER A 70 19.43 3.08 -18.28
CA SER A 70 20.25 1.89 -18.01
C SER A 70 20.28 1.52 -16.52
N HIS A 71 19.15 1.02 -16.03
CA HIS A 71 18.99 0.48 -14.70
C HIS A 71 19.12 -1.03 -14.77
N GLU A 72 19.81 -1.59 -13.78
CA GLU A 72 19.91 -3.03 -13.60
C GLU A 72 18.49 -3.61 -13.48
N PRO A 73 18.15 -4.63 -14.28
CA PRO A 73 16.85 -5.30 -14.19
C PRO A 73 16.59 -5.80 -12.77
N ILE A 74 15.38 -5.56 -12.26
CA ILE A 74 14.99 -6.11 -10.97
C ILE A 74 14.34 -7.46 -11.21
N VAL A 75 14.92 -8.50 -10.62
CA VAL A 75 14.31 -9.83 -10.63
C VAL A 75 13.56 -10.06 -9.32
N VAL A 76 12.35 -10.61 -9.41
CA VAL A 76 11.53 -11.02 -8.28
C VAL A 76 10.88 -12.38 -8.54
N PRO A 77 10.89 -13.31 -7.56
CA PRO A 77 10.17 -14.56 -7.68
C PRO A 77 8.66 -14.32 -7.57
N ILE A 78 7.88 -15.03 -8.40
CA ILE A 78 6.42 -15.00 -8.32
C ILE A 78 5.81 -16.38 -8.52
N HIS A 79 4.65 -16.60 -7.88
CA HIS A 79 3.76 -17.70 -8.23
C HIS A 79 2.76 -17.21 -9.28
N PHE A 80 2.96 -17.56 -10.55
CA PHE A 80 2.21 -16.99 -11.68
C PHE A 80 0.69 -17.14 -11.60
N ALA A 81 0.18 -18.27 -11.09
CA ALA A 81 -1.25 -18.44 -10.91
C ALA A 81 -1.84 -17.46 -9.87
N ALA A 82 -1.08 -17.17 -8.80
CA ALA A 82 -1.49 -16.21 -7.79
C ALA A 82 -1.40 -14.78 -8.34
N PHE A 83 -0.35 -14.48 -9.11
CA PHE A 83 -0.22 -13.22 -9.85
C PHE A 83 -1.44 -12.97 -10.75
N ASN A 84 -1.83 -13.93 -11.59
CA ASN A 84 -2.97 -13.78 -12.49
C ASN A 84 -4.32 -13.68 -11.76
N ALA A 85 -4.45 -14.32 -10.59
CA ALA A 85 -5.63 -14.17 -9.76
C ALA A 85 -5.74 -12.78 -9.13
N THR A 86 -4.59 -12.15 -8.82
CA THR A 86 -4.52 -10.87 -8.09
C THR A 86 -4.58 -9.64 -9.01
N PHE A 87 -4.01 -9.70 -10.21
CA PHE A 87 -3.90 -8.56 -11.12
C PHE A 87 -4.86 -8.70 -12.31
N GLN A 88 -5.36 -7.57 -12.82
CA GLN A 88 -6.29 -7.57 -13.96
C GLN A 88 -5.56 -7.44 -15.30
N ASN A 89 -4.49 -6.64 -15.36
CA ASN A 89 -3.81 -6.28 -16.60
C ASN A 89 -2.58 -7.16 -16.83
N VAL A 90 -2.77 -8.48 -16.85
CA VAL A 90 -1.68 -9.45 -17.04
C VAL A 90 -1.15 -9.47 -18.47
N ASP A 91 -1.90 -8.91 -19.42
CA ASP A 91 -1.51 -8.81 -20.84
C ASP A 91 -0.28 -7.92 -21.06
N ASN A 92 0.06 -7.09 -20.06
CA ASN A 92 1.30 -6.30 -20.06
C ASN A 92 2.55 -7.15 -19.79
N LEU A 93 2.39 -8.42 -19.41
CA LEU A 93 3.50 -9.35 -19.27
C LEU A 93 3.91 -9.89 -20.63
N ARG A 94 5.17 -9.68 -21.00
CA ARG A 94 5.76 -10.34 -22.15
C ARG A 94 6.29 -11.71 -21.71
N VAL A 95 5.63 -12.75 -22.18
CA VAL A 95 6.19 -14.10 -22.18
C VAL A 95 7.19 -14.15 -23.34
N LEU A 96 8.46 -14.44 -23.05
CA LEU A 96 9.45 -14.64 -24.10
C LEU A 96 8.96 -15.82 -24.95
N SER A 97 8.63 -15.55 -26.22
CA SER A 97 7.86 -16.46 -27.09
C SER A 97 8.52 -17.81 -27.34
N GLN A 98 9.80 -17.93 -26.97
CA GLN A 98 10.48 -19.21 -26.83
C GLN A 98 10.55 -19.51 -25.34
N ALA A 99 9.65 -20.37 -24.85
CA ALA A 99 9.98 -21.14 -23.65
C ALA A 99 11.10 -22.09 -24.08
N PRO A 100 12.38 -21.82 -23.78
CA PRO A 100 13.44 -22.76 -24.08
C PRO A 100 13.02 -24.09 -23.47
N GLN A 101 13.38 -25.20 -24.10
CA GLN A 101 13.33 -26.43 -23.35
C GLN A 101 14.32 -26.28 -22.18
N PRO A 102 13.93 -26.66 -20.96
CA PRO A 102 14.87 -26.60 -19.85
C PRO A 102 16.10 -27.41 -20.26
N PRO A 103 17.33 -26.97 -19.94
CA PRO A 103 18.55 -27.63 -20.37
C PRO A 103 18.52 -29.12 -19.97
N THR A 104 18.14 -29.94 -20.95
CA THR A 104 18.04 -31.40 -21.13
C THR A 104 17.87 -32.39 -19.97
N LYS A 105 17.83 -32.00 -18.69
CA LYS A 105 17.56 -32.91 -17.55
C LYS A 105 16.74 -32.32 -16.41
N HIS A 106 16.56 -31.01 -16.36
CA HIS A 106 15.88 -30.35 -15.25
C HIS A 106 14.40 -30.07 -15.58
N ARG A 107 13.51 -30.26 -14.61
CA ARG A 107 12.10 -29.87 -14.73
C ARG A 107 11.94 -28.47 -14.14
N TYR A 108 11.19 -27.60 -14.83
CA TYR A 108 10.87 -26.28 -14.31
C TYR A 108 10.24 -26.37 -12.92
N GLY A 109 10.67 -25.47 -12.02
CA GLY A 109 10.18 -25.42 -10.65
C GLY A 109 10.59 -26.62 -9.77
N THR A 110 11.37 -27.57 -10.27
CA THR A 110 11.89 -28.68 -9.45
C THR A 110 13.30 -28.33 -8.97
N PRO A 111 13.54 -28.27 -7.65
CA PRO A 111 14.86 -27.96 -7.12
C PRO A 111 15.83 -29.09 -7.44
N TYR A 112 17.06 -28.75 -7.80
CA TYR A 112 18.15 -29.69 -8.03
C TYR A 112 19.42 -29.20 -7.31
N ASN A 113 20.29 -30.13 -6.95
CA ASN A 113 21.56 -29.79 -6.32
C ASN A 113 22.57 -29.38 -7.41
N ASP A 114 23.07 -28.15 -7.35
CA ASP A 114 24.11 -27.63 -8.22
C ASP A 114 25.38 -27.35 -7.38
N PRO A 115 26.38 -28.26 -7.42
CA PRO A 115 27.59 -28.10 -6.64
C PRO A 115 28.42 -26.88 -7.09
N ALA A 116 28.31 -26.43 -8.35
CA ALA A 116 29.02 -25.26 -8.84
C ALA A 116 28.47 -23.96 -8.25
N LYS A 117 27.17 -23.94 -7.92
CA LYS A 117 26.48 -22.81 -7.28
C LYS A 117 26.39 -22.96 -5.76
N GLY A 118 26.98 -24.00 -5.19
CA GLY A 118 27.09 -24.20 -3.74
C GLY A 118 25.74 -24.45 -3.06
N GLY A 119 24.83 -25.20 -3.67
CA GLY A 119 23.59 -25.60 -3.00
C GLY A 119 22.46 -26.06 -3.93
N TRP A 120 21.24 -26.02 -3.38
CA TRP A 120 20.02 -26.27 -4.15
C TRP A 120 19.70 -25.07 -5.04
N THR A 121 19.29 -25.34 -6.27
CA THR A 121 18.94 -24.36 -7.28
C THR A 121 17.61 -24.76 -7.93
N VAL A 122 16.81 -23.78 -8.33
CA VAL A 122 15.61 -23.99 -9.14
C VAL A 122 15.71 -23.15 -10.41
N THR A 123 15.45 -23.78 -11.56
CA THR A 123 15.35 -23.09 -12.84
C THR A 123 13.91 -22.65 -13.06
N LEU A 124 13.70 -21.34 -13.23
CA LEU A 124 12.39 -20.74 -13.42
C LEU A 124 12.29 -20.11 -14.81
N PRO A 125 11.17 -20.29 -15.53
CA PRO A 125 10.89 -19.51 -16.73
C PRO A 125 10.81 -18.01 -16.41
N THR A 126 11.32 -17.20 -17.34
CA THR A 126 11.36 -15.75 -17.22
C THR A 126 10.10 -15.09 -17.78
N LEU A 127 9.54 -14.16 -17.03
CA LEU A 127 8.50 -13.23 -17.47
C LEU A 127 9.09 -11.82 -17.46
N VAL A 128 8.77 -11.00 -18.46
CA VAL A 128 9.29 -9.63 -18.55
C VAL A 128 8.15 -8.63 -18.44
N ILE A 129 8.37 -7.59 -17.63
CA ILE A 129 7.47 -6.44 -17.55
C ILE A 129 8.26 -5.14 -17.62
N GLU A 130 7.79 -4.21 -18.46
CA GLU A 130 8.26 -2.83 -18.47
C GLU A 130 7.42 -2.03 -17.46
N ALA A 131 8.05 -1.60 -16.37
CA ALA A 131 7.38 -0.85 -15.32
C ALA A 131 7.77 0.63 -15.39
N PRO A 132 6.82 1.57 -15.17
CA PRO A 132 7.13 3.00 -15.12
C PRO A 132 7.98 3.39 -13.90
N HIS A 133 8.02 2.54 -12.87
CA HIS A 133 8.91 2.71 -11.73
C HIS A 133 9.31 1.35 -11.13
N PRO A 134 10.38 0.71 -11.63
CA PRO A 134 10.80 -0.61 -11.18
C PRO A 134 11.01 -0.74 -9.66
N PRO A 135 11.63 0.22 -8.94
CA PRO A 135 11.92 0.06 -7.51
C PRO A 135 10.68 -0.08 -6.61
N SER A 136 9.51 0.39 -7.04
CA SER A 136 8.26 0.25 -6.26
C SER A 136 7.53 -1.06 -6.53
N LEU A 137 7.89 -1.81 -7.57
CA LEU A 137 7.17 -3.01 -7.97
C LEU A 137 7.30 -4.16 -6.95
N PRO A 138 8.48 -4.43 -6.34
CA PRO A 138 8.58 -5.41 -5.26
C PRO A 138 7.66 -5.11 -4.07
N LEU A 139 7.51 -3.83 -3.70
CA LEU A 139 6.58 -3.42 -2.63
C LEU A 139 5.13 -3.72 -3.02
N LEU A 140 4.73 -3.37 -4.26
CA LEU A 140 3.39 -3.66 -4.75
C LEU A 140 3.10 -5.16 -4.76
N LEU A 141 4.03 -5.98 -5.26
CA LEU A 141 3.88 -7.44 -5.29
C LEU A 141 3.78 -8.03 -3.88
N LEU A 142 4.63 -7.60 -2.95
CA LEU A 142 4.61 -8.08 -1.57
C LEU A 142 3.24 -7.91 -0.92
N TYR A 143 2.64 -6.72 -1.04
CA TYR A 143 1.34 -6.44 -0.44
C TYR A 143 0.16 -7.00 -1.25
N ALA A 144 0.24 -7.06 -2.57
CA ALA A 144 -0.82 -7.60 -3.41
C ALA A 144 -0.90 -9.13 -3.37
N LEU A 145 0.23 -9.82 -3.20
CA LEU A 145 0.33 -11.28 -3.16
C LEU A 145 0.37 -11.84 -1.74
N TRP A 146 0.30 -10.98 -0.71
CA TRP A 146 0.51 -11.35 0.69
C TRP A 146 -0.22 -12.63 1.13
N ASP A 147 -1.51 -12.74 0.82
CA ASP A 147 -2.35 -13.89 1.22
C ASP A 147 -1.99 -15.18 0.49
N THR A 148 -1.24 -15.07 -0.60
CA THR A 148 -0.78 -16.18 -1.45
C THR A 148 0.71 -16.48 -1.27
N LEU A 149 1.41 -15.73 -0.43
CA LEU A 149 2.80 -16.00 -0.12
C LEU A 149 2.87 -17.28 0.74
N PRO A 150 3.76 -18.22 0.40
CA PRO A 150 3.81 -19.48 1.11
C PRO A 150 4.35 -19.32 2.53
N ASN A 151 5.39 -18.51 2.70
CA ASN A 151 5.84 -18.07 4.00
C ASN A 151 5.46 -16.61 4.18
N GLN A 152 4.31 -16.38 4.82
CA GLN A 152 3.94 -15.02 5.20
C GLN A 152 5.00 -14.48 6.16
N PRO A 153 5.63 -13.34 5.84
CA PRO A 153 6.58 -12.76 6.77
C PRO A 153 5.82 -12.41 8.06
N PRO A 154 6.46 -12.55 9.23
CA PRO A 154 5.80 -12.37 10.50
C PRO A 154 5.08 -11.02 10.48
N ALA A 155 3.76 -11.06 10.65
CA ALA A 155 2.97 -9.86 10.85
C ALA A 155 3.37 -9.34 12.23
N GLU A 156 4.47 -8.59 12.28
CA GLU A 156 5.07 -8.02 13.50
C GLU A 156 4.22 -6.86 14.04
N LEU A 157 2.90 -7.02 13.98
CA LEU A 157 1.93 -6.33 14.81
C LEU A 157 1.66 -7.21 16.04
N THR A 158 2.70 -7.74 16.69
CA THR A 158 2.53 -7.97 18.12
C THR A 158 2.17 -6.61 18.69
N PRO A 159 0.94 -6.42 19.21
CA PRO A 159 0.63 -5.18 19.88
C PRO A 159 1.74 -4.97 20.93
N PRO A 160 2.19 -3.73 21.13
CA PRO A 160 3.13 -3.43 22.19
C PRO A 160 2.55 -4.06 23.46
N PRO A 161 3.37 -4.66 24.34
CA PRO A 161 2.85 -5.13 25.61
C PRO A 161 2.00 -4.00 26.19
N SER A 162 0.72 -4.29 26.45
CA SER A 162 -0.23 -3.29 26.93
C SER A 162 0.45 -2.52 28.07
N PRO A 163 0.38 -1.19 28.14
CA PRO A 163 1.09 -0.42 29.16
C PRO A 163 0.77 -0.87 30.61
N ASP A 164 -0.33 -1.60 30.80
CA ASP A 164 -0.71 -2.23 32.07
C ASP A 164 0.21 -3.39 32.51
N SER A 165 0.96 -4.01 31.58
CA SER A 165 1.91 -5.09 31.91
C SER A 165 3.15 -4.59 32.66
N PHE A 166 3.41 -3.28 32.74
CA PHE A 166 4.50 -2.71 33.53
C PHE A 166 4.11 -2.32 34.96
N LYS A 167 2.84 -2.50 35.37
CA LYS A 167 2.38 -2.14 36.73
C LYS A 167 2.24 -3.31 37.70
N SER A 168 2.52 -4.55 37.30
CA SER A 168 2.40 -5.71 38.18
C SER A 168 3.77 -6.27 38.56
N SER A 169 4.53 -5.47 39.31
CA SER A 169 5.64 -6.00 40.10
C SER A 169 5.50 -5.43 41.51
N LYS A 170 5.16 -6.32 42.45
CA LYS A 170 5.37 -6.16 43.89
C LYS A 170 4.34 -5.32 44.65
N THR A 171 3.14 -5.87 44.81
CA THR A 171 2.40 -5.70 46.07
C THR A 171 2.13 -7.08 46.66
N LEU A 172 2.71 -7.29 47.84
CA LEU A 172 2.54 -8.46 48.70
C LEU A 172 1.05 -8.71 49.01
N PRO A 173 0.65 -9.98 49.25
CA PRO A 173 -0.73 -10.30 49.58
C PRO A 173 -1.07 -9.76 50.98
N MET A 174 -2.01 -8.84 51.05
CA MET A 174 -2.78 -8.58 52.28
C MET A 174 -4.11 -9.32 52.18
N PRO A 175 -4.48 -10.17 53.15
CA PRO A 175 -5.79 -10.78 53.20
C PRO A 175 -6.77 -9.79 53.81
N THR A 176 -7.76 -9.33 53.05
CA THR A 176 -8.96 -8.73 53.63
C THR A 176 -10.18 -9.13 52.80
N THR A 177 -10.89 -10.10 53.35
CA THR A 177 -12.22 -10.55 52.95
C THR A 177 -13.25 -9.46 53.24
N PRO A 178 -14.14 -9.13 52.29
CA PRO A 178 -15.45 -8.54 52.62
C PRO A 178 -16.62 -9.51 52.31
N PRO A 179 -17.78 -9.30 52.97
CA PRO A 179 -18.89 -10.27 53.04
C PRO A 179 -19.81 -10.30 51.80
N PRO A 180 -20.60 -11.37 51.63
CA PRO A 180 -21.51 -11.54 50.49
C PRO A 180 -22.77 -10.67 50.62
N THR A 181 -23.19 -10.04 49.52
CA THR A 181 -24.47 -9.32 49.38
C THR A 181 -25.35 -10.09 48.36
N PRO A 182 -26.67 -10.22 48.60
CA PRO A 182 -27.49 -11.30 48.04
C PRO A 182 -27.90 -11.13 46.58
N ALA A 183 -28.08 -12.29 45.94
CA ALA A 183 -28.61 -12.47 44.60
C ALA A 183 -30.06 -11.99 44.47
N THR A 184 -30.34 -11.19 43.44
CA THR A 184 -31.70 -10.99 42.92
C THR A 184 -31.87 -11.85 41.68
N VAL A 185 -32.66 -12.90 41.84
CA VAL A 185 -33.14 -13.77 40.77
C VAL A 185 -34.34 -13.07 40.13
N ALA A 186 -34.18 -12.57 38.91
CA ALA A 186 -35.30 -12.16 38.07
C ALA A 186 -35.53 -13.25 37.01
N SER A 187 -36.49 -14.11 37.31
CA SER A 187 -37.09 -15.07 36.39
C SER A 187 -38.24 -14.39 35.65
N PHE A 188 -38.15 -14.28 34.32
CA PHE A 188 -39.30 -13.96 33.49
C PHE A 188 -39.23 -14.68 32.14
N GLY A 189 -40.21 -15.56 31.94
CA GLY A 189 -41.03 -15.53 30.73
C GLY A 189 -40.55 -16.35 29.53
N SER A 190 -40.87 -17.64 29.56
CA SER A 190 -40.94 -18.52 28.40
C SER A 190 -41.82 -17.93 27.28
N GLN A 191 -41.27 -17.82 26.07
CA GLN A 191 -42.07 -17.84 24.84
C GLN A 191 -41.57 -18.99 23.96
N SER A 192 -42.38 -20.04 23.89
CA SER A 192 -42.20 -21.17 22.97
C SER A 192 -42.44 -20.68 21.55
N SER A 193 -41.36 -20.38 20.83
CA SER A 193 -41.41 -20.16 19.38
C SER A 193 -41.12 -21.49 18.67
N ILE A 194 -42.06 -21.89 17.81
CA ILE A 194 -41.99 -23.09 16.98
C ILE A 194 -40.76 -22.98 16.09
N ALA A 195 -39.74 -23.79 16.39
CA ALA A 195 -38.48 -23.83 15.69
C ALA A 195 -38.69 -24.35 14.26
N SER A 196 -38.69 -23.43 13.28
CA SER A 196 -38.38 -23.80 11.90
C SER A 196 -36.97 -24.40 11.87
N PRO A 197 -36.73 -25.51 11.14
CA PRO A 197 -35.41 -26.10 11.00
C PRO A 197 -34.48 -25.05 10.37
N ARG A 198 -33.69 -24.41 11.23
CA ARG A 198 -32.71 -23.38 10.88
C ARG A 198 -31.74 -24.03 9.90
N ALA A 199 -31.72 -23.54 8.66
CA ALA A 199 -30.74 -23.94 7.67
C ALA A 199 -29.34 -23.90 8.32
N PRO A 200 -28.50 -24.93 8.10
CA PRO A 200 -27.16 -24.96 8.67
C PRO A 200 -26.48 -23.63 8.37
N SER A 201 -26.04 -22.95 9.42
CA SER A 201 -25.33 -21.69 9.26
C SER A 201 -24.14 -21.96 8.34
N PRO A 202 -23.93 -21.13 7.30
CA PRO A 202 -22.75 -21.30 6.47
C PRO A 202 -21.53 -21.27 7.40
N PRO A 203 -20.55 -22.17 7.20
CA PRO A 203 -19.34 -22.19 8.02
C PRO A 203 -18.76 -20.78 8.04
N PRO A 204 -18.33 -20.27 9.22
CA PRO A 204 -17.77 -18.94 9.33
C PRO A 204 -16.66 -18.81 8.28
N GLU A 205 -16.84 -17.88 7.35
CA GLU A 205 -15.87 -17.65 6.29
C GLU A 205 -14.51 -17.41 6.99
N PRO A 206 -13.46 -18.17 6.65
CA PRO A 206 -12.17 -18.05 7.33
C PRO A 206 -11.78 -16.57 7.28
N ALA A 207 -11.56 -15.98 8.45
CA ALA A 207 -11.19 -14.57 8.58
C ALA A 207 -9.96 -14.34 7.71
N ARG A 208 -10.17 -13.81 6.51
CA ARG A 208 -9.10 -13.61 5.55
C ARG A 208 -8.11 -12.67 6.24
N PRO A 209 -6.83 -13.05 6.37
CA PRO A 209 -5.84 -12.17 6.95
C PRO A 209 -5.81 -10.92 6.08
N LEU A 210 -6.48 -9.86 6.52
CA LEU A 210 -6.52 -8.61 5.79
C LEU A 210 -5.08 -8.11 5.78
N VAL A 211 -4.45 -8.13 4.60
CA VAL A 211 -3.26 -7.35 4.28
C VAL A 211 -3.36 -6.04 5.03
N CYS A 212 -2.51 -5.81 6.02
CA CYS A 212 -2.73 -4.70 6.94
C CYS A 212 -2.54 -3.40 6.15
N PRO A 213 -3.63 -2.66 5.83
CA PRO A 213 -3.54 -1.45 5.00
C PRO A 213 -2.58 -0.43 5.63
N ALA A 214 -2.51 -0.43 6.96
CA ALA A 214 -1.60 0.39 7.74
C ALA A 214 -0.10 0.09 7.48
N GLN A 215 0.27 -1.16 7.22
CA GLN A 215 1.66 -1.51 6.94
C GLN A 215 2.11 -0.97 5.58
N LEU A 216 1.29 -1.11 4.53
CA LEU A 216 1.57 -0.49 3.24
C LEU A 216 1.68 1.04 3.41
N ALA A 217 0.73 1.66 4.12
CA ALA A 217 0.77 3.10 4.39
C ALA A 217 2.07 3.54 5.11
N ALA A 218 2.60 2.74 6.04
CA ALA A 218 3.86 2.99 6.74
C ALA A 218 5.10 2.91 5.84
N HIS A 219 5.03 2.23 4.70
CA HIS A 219 6.08 2.30 3.68
C HIS A 219 6.01 3.59 2.86
N LEU A 220 4.81 4.09 2.58
CA LEU A 220 4.59 5.22 1.67
C LEU A 220 4.71 6.59 2.35
N LEU A 221 4.38 6.67 3.64
CA LEU A 221 4.33 7.91 4.41
C LEU A 221 5.05 7.74 5.76
N PRO A 222 5.74 8.78 6.26
CA PRO A 222 6.30 8.77 7.61
C PRO A 222 5.22 8.62 8.68
N ALA A 223 5.54 7.95 9.78
CA ALA A 223 4.61 7.73 10.89
C ALA A 223 3.99 9.03 11.45
N ALA A 224 4.77 10.13 11.49
CA ALA A 224 4.30 11.44 11.91
C ALA A 224 3.18 11.99 11.02
N VAL A 225 3.16 11.63 9.72
CA VAL A 225 2.11 12.02 8.77
C VAL A 225 0.87 11.16 8.96
N LEU A 226 1.06 9.85 9.21
CA LEU A 226 -0.05 8.93 9.47
C LEU A 226 -0.84 9.29 10.73
N GLY A 227 -0.19 9.90 11.73
CA GLY A 227 -0.83 10.38 12.96
C GLY A 227 -1.81 11.56 12.79
N GLU A 228 -1.83 12.21 11.62
CA GLU A 228 -2.71 13.35 11.31
C GLU A 228 -4.02 12.91 10.60
N PHE A 229 -4.26 11.59 10.54
CA PHE A 229 -5.46 11.01 9.96
C PHE A 229 -6.74 11.48 10.69
N PRO A 230 -7.88 11.71 9.98
CA PRO A 230 -8.12 11.54 8.53
C PRO A 230 -7.90 12.80 7.67
N GLY A 231 -7.28 13.85 8.19
CA GLY A 231 -7.21 15.14 7.50
C GLY A 231 -6.20 15.16 6.35
N TYR A 232 -6.63 14.92 5.11
CA TYR A 232 -5.74 14.99 3.93
C TYR A 232 -4.89 16.28 3.86
N PRO A 233 -5.44 17.50 4.06
CA PRO A 233 -4.63 18.71 4.09
C PRO A 233 -3.65 18.75 5.28
N ALA A 234 -4.04 18.20 6.43
CA ALA A 234 -3.20 18.12 7.62
C ALA A 234 -2.02 17.16 7.40
N GLN A 235 -2.27 16.01 6.78
CA GLN A 235 -1.23 15.04 6.40
C GLN A 235 -0.25 15.65 5.39
N ALA A 236 -0.73 16.33 4.34
CA ALA A 236 0.15 17.00 3.39
C ALA A 236 0.99 18.10 4.06
N ALA A 237 0.39 18.91 4.94
CA ALA A 237 1.12 19.91 5.72
C ALA A 237 2.13 19.30 6.69
N ALA A 238 1.79 18.17 7.33
CA ALA A 238 2.71 17.43 8.19
C ALA A 238 3.89 16.87 7.40
N LEU A 239 3.64 16.27 6.23
CA LEU A 239 4.70 15.77 5.37
C LEU A 239 5.63 16.90 4.91
N ALA A 240 5.05 18.04 4.52
CA ALA A 240 5.81 19.23 4.14
C ALA A 240 6.61 19.84 5.31
N ARG A 241 6.20 19.65 6.56
CA ARG A 241 6.95 20.09 7.75
C ARG A 241 8.05 19.12 8.15
N VAL A 242 7.79 17.81 8.07
CA VAL A 242 8.69 16.75 8.57
C VAL A 242 9.84 16.48 7.60
N CYS A 243 9.61 16.55 6.30
CA CYS A 243 10.62 16.27 5.29
C CYS A 243 11.38 17.53 4.87
N ASP A 244 12.66 17.39 4.53
CA ASP A 244 13.35 18.37 3.68
C ASP A 244 12.90 18.25 2.21
N ASP A 245 13.41 19.08 1.31
CA ASP A 245 12.93 19.04 -0.09
C ASP A 245 13.40 17.81 -0.84
N ALA A 246 14.58 17.29 -0.50
CA ALA A 246 15.14 16.12 -1.16
C ALA A 246 14.29 14.89 -0.80
N ALA A 247 13.98 14.72 0.48
CA ALA A 247 13.08 13.70 0.99
C ALA A 247 11.66 13.87 0.43
N LEU A 248 11.14 15.10 0.37
CA LEU A 248 9.80 15.36 -0.18
C LEU A 248 9.72 15.03 -1.67
N ARG A 249 10.76 15.39 -2.44
CA ARG A 249 10.88 15.01 -3.86
C ARG A 249 10.99 13.49 -4.01
N ALA A 250 11.76 12.82 -3.16
CA ALA A 250 11.89 11.37 -3.16
C ALA A 250 10.55 10.67 -2.86
N HIS A 251 9.80 11.13 -1.84
CA HIS A 251 8.46 10.61 -1.54
C HIS A 251 7.48 10.84 -2.69
N CYS A 252 7.48 12.03 -3.28
CA CYS A 252 6.65 12.35 -4.44
C CYS A 252 7.00 11.43 -5.63
N ALA A 253 8.28 11.31 -5.98
CA ALA A 253 8.74 10.44 -7.06
C ALA A 253 8.38 8.97 -6.83
N PHE A 254 8.66 8.44 -5.64
CA PHE A 254 8.38 7.04 -5.29
C PHE A 254 6.87 6.75 -5.27
N ASN A 255 6.06 7.55 -4.57
CA ASN A 255 4.62 7.33 -4.48
C ASN A 255 3.93 7.50 -5.84
N GLY A 256 4.38 8.47 -6.64
CA GLY A 256 3.90 8.66 -8.01
C GLY A 256 4.32 7.55 -8.97
N GLY A 257 5.49 6.94 -8.74
CA GLY A 257 5.95 5.75 -9.45
C GLY A 257 5.13 4.51 -9.08
N LEU A 258 4.91 4.28 -7.78
CA LEU A 258 4.06 3.20 -7.28
C LEU A 258 2.64 3.32 -7.81
N TRP A 259 2.04 4.51 -7.77
CA TRP A 259 0.69 4.73 -8.31
C TRP A 259 0.61 4.38 -9.79
N ARG A 260 1.62 4.75 -10.59
CA ARG A 260 1.69 4.34 -12.00
C ARG A 260 1.79 2.83 -12.18
N ASN A 261 2.55 2.12 -11.34
CA ASN A 261 2.58 0.64 -11.36
C ASN A 261 1.22 0.03 -10.93
N VAL A 262 0.51 0.65 -9.98
CA VAL A 262 -0.84 0.23 -9.58
C VAL A 262 -1.81 0.36 -10.74
N LEU A 263 -1.75 1.46 -11.50
CA LEU A 263 -2.54 1.64 -12.72
C LEU A 263 -2.14 0.65 -13.82
N LEU A 264 -0.84 0.37 -13.98
CA LEU A 264 -0.34 -0.59 -14.96
C LEU A 264 -0.87 -2.00 -14.70
N LEU A 265 -0.76 -2.50 -13.46
CA LEU A 265 -1.09 -3.88 -13.11
C LEU A 265 -2.55 -4.08 -12.67
N ALA A 266 -3.21 -3.01 -12.22
CA ALA A 266 -4.59 -3.02 -11.70
C ALA A 266 -4.84 -4.16 -10.69
N PRO A 267 -4.22 -4.11 -9.48
CA PRO A 267 -4.48 -5.11 -8.45
C PRO A 267 -5.96 -5.12 -8.07
N ARG A 268 -6.58 -6.30 -7.93
CA ARG A 268 -8.00 -6.44 -7.59
C ARG A 268 -8.34 -5.94 -6.17
N ALA A 269 -7.36 -5.89 -5.28
CA ALA A 269 -7.55 -5.37 -3.92
C ALA A 269 -7.69 -3.84 -3.93
N HIS A 270 -8.93 -3.34 -3.87
CA HIS A 270 -9.24 -1.90 -3.85
C HIS A 270 -8.50 -1.13 -2.74
N ALA A 271 -8.31 -1.73 -1.57
CA ALA A 271 -7.56 -1.11 -0.47
C ALA A 271 -6.13 -0.69 -0.87
N ILE A 272 -5.45 -1.48 -1.71
CA ILE A 272 -4.10 -1.14 -2.20
C ILE A 272 -4.17 0.09 -3.12
N GLN A 273 -5.18 0.14 -4.00
CA GLN A 273 -5.40 1.26 -4.90
C GLN A 273 -5.67 2.56 -4.11
N ASP A 274 -6.55 2.49 -3.13
CA ASP A 274 -6.93 3.63 -2.29
C ASP A 274 -5.72 4.18 -1.50
N ILE A 275 -4.92 3.29 -0.89
CA ILE A 275 -3.73 3.69 -0.13
C ILE A 275 -2.69 4.34 -1.05
N ALA A 276 -2.38 3.72 -2.19
CA ALA A 276 -1.38 4.25 -3.12
C ALA A 276 -1.82 5.61 -3.69
N SER A 277 -3.09 5.74 -4.09
CA SER A 277 -3.67 6.99 -4.58
C SER A 277 -3.61 8.09 -3.51
N ASN A 278 -4.04 7.79 -2.28
CA ASN A 278 -4.00 8.74 -1.17
C ASN A 278 -2.56 9.18 -0.85
N ALA A 279 -1.61 8.25 -0.76
CA ALA A 279 -0.21 8.56 -0.49
C ALA A 279 0.44 9.42 -1.59
N TRP A 280 0.09 9.17 -2.86
CA TRP A 280 0.51 10.01 -3.98
C TRP A 280 -0.07 11.42 -3.88
N ASN A 281 -1.39 11.53 -3.65
CA ASN A 281 -2.07 12.81 -3.51
C ASN A 281 -1.44 13.64 -2.38
N ILE A 282 -1.24 13.04 -1.19
CA ILE A 282 -0.61 13.69 -0.04
C ILE A 282 0.79 14.20 -0.38
N ALA A 283 1.63 13.36 -1.01
CA ALA A 283 2.99 13.73 -1.39
C ALA A 283 3.02 14.86 -2.44
N SER A 284 2.13 14.80 -3.43
CA SER A 284 1.99 15.82 -4.47
C SER A 284 1.52 17.17 -3.90
N ALA A 285 0.51 17.16 -3.02
CA ALA A 285 0.03 18.36 -2.35
C ALA A 285 1.08 18.98 -1.43
N ALA A 286 1.80 18.17 -0.65
CA ALA A 286 2.90 18.62 0.19
C ALA A 286 4.01 19.28 -0.65
N TYR A 287 4.39 18.66 -1.78
CA TYR A 287 5.39 19.20 -2.69
C TYR A 287 4.98 20.55 -3.30
N LYS A 288 3.73 20.66 -3.79
CA LYS A 288 3.18 21.91 -4.34
C LYS A 288 3.11 23.02 -3.28
N GLY A 289 2.56 22.71 -2.11
CA GLY A 289 2.41 23.70 -1.03
C GLY A 289 3.76 24.25 -0.54
N ARG A 290 4.82 23.44 -0.57
CA ARG A 290 6.17 23.89 -0.21
C ARG A 290 6.81 24.77 -1.29
N ALA A 291 6.54 24.49 -2.57
CA ALA A 291 6.96 25.38 -3.66
C ALA A 291 6.26 26.74 -3.59
N GLU A 292 4.97 26.77 -3.29
CA GLU A 292 4.20 28.01 -3.09
C GLU A 292 4.72 28.84 -1.91
N PHE A 293 5.01 28.19 -0.77
CA PHE A 293 5.56 28.88 0.41
C PHE A 293 6.91 29.54 0.13
N ARG A 294 7.70 28.98 -0.79
CA ARG A 294 8.98 29.56 -1.22
C ARG A 294 8.81 30.72 -2.18
N ALA A 295 7.84 30.63 -3.07
CA ALA A 295 7.53 31.70 -4.01
C ALA A 295 6.97 32.95 -3.31
N ASP A 296 6.33 32.78 -2.14
CA ASP A 296 5.69 33.87 -1.39
C ASP A 296 6.17 33.98 0.07
N PRO A 297 7.42 34.45 0.29
CA PRO A 297 7.94 34.70 1.64
C PRO A 297 7.18 35.81 2.36
N ALA A 298 6.48 36.70 1.64
CA ALA A 298 5.67 37.76 2.22
C ALA A 298 4.40 37.20 2.88
N ARG A 299 3.75 36.21 2.27
CA ARG A 299 2.60 35.50 2.84
C ARG A 299 3.00 34.57 3.98
N ALA A 300 4.20 33.99 3.93
CA ALA A 300 4.79 33.29 5.08
C ALA A 300 4.90 34.22 6.30
N ARG A 301 5.54 35.39 6.13
CA ARG A 301 5.66 36.41 7.19
C ARG A 301 4.29 36.90 7.68
N ARG A 302 3.34 37.16 6.76
CA ARG A 302 1.97 37.56 7.14
C ARG A 302 1.23 36.49 7.94
N ARG A 303 1.47 35.20 7.66
CA ARG A 303 0.85 34.09 8.39
C ARG A 303 1.43 33.91 9.78
N GLU A 304 2.73 34.15 9.96
CA GLU A 304 3.37 34.18 11.28
C GLU A 304 2.99 35.42 12.10
N GLN A 305 2.77 36.55 11.43
CA GLN A 305 2.37 37.81 12.05
C GLN A 305 0.88 37.91 12.34
N LEU A 306 0.03 37.05 11.76
CA LEU A 306 -1.35 36.97 12.19
C LEU A 306 -1.32 36.44 13.64
N PRO A 307 -1.60 37.29 14.66
CA PRO A 307 -1.64 36.82 16.03
C PRO A 307 -2.60 35.64 16.01
N GLN A 308 -2.16 34.48 16.51
CA GLN A 308 -3.05 33.34 16.71
C GLN A 308 -4.28 33.91 17.38
N ARG A 309 -5.35 34.10 16.62
CA ARG A 309 -6.64 34.53 17.14
C ARG A 309 -6.98 33.35 18.01
N THR A 310 -6.64 33.46 19.29
CA THR A 310 -7.17 32.64 20.36
C THR A 310 -8.64 32.60 20.05
N HIS A 311 -9.12 31.45 19.57
CA HIS A 311 -10.53 31.25 19.34
C HIS A 311 -11.21 31.80 20.59
N PRO A 312 -11.96 32.91 20.50
CA PRO A 312 -12.62 33.45 21.66
C PRO A 312 -13.45 32.30 22.19
N THR A 313 -13.10 31.85 23.40
CA THR A 313 -13.81 30.83 24.14
C THR A 313 -15.28 31.16 23.96
N ALA A 314 -16.02 30.28 23.27
CA ALA A 314 -17.42 30.52 22.98
C ALA A 314 -18.08 30.95 24.30
N PRO A 315 -18.70 32.15 24.37
CA PRO A 315 -19.35 32.57 25.59
C PRO A 315 -20.37 31.48 25.94
N THR A 316 -20.21 30.89 27.12
CA THR A 316 -21.12 29.93 27.71
C THR A 316 -22.54 30.44 27.49
N ALA A 317 -23.28 29.77 26.62
CA ALA A 317 -24.66 30.14 26.33
C ALA A 317 -25.45 30.03 27.64
N PRO A 318 -26.14 31.09 28.09
CA PRO A 318 -27.08 30.98 29.19
C PRO A 318 -28.21 30.02 28.77
N ALA A 319 -28.54 29.10 29.65
CA ALA A 319 -29.62 28.14 29.49
C ALA A 319 -30.92 28.85 29.11
N ALA A 320 -31.46 28.54 27.93
CA ALA A 320 -32.80 28.93 27.56
C ALA A 320 -33.80 27.84 27.98
N PRO A 321 -34.96 28.22 28.53
CA PRO A 321 -36.00 27.30 28.98
C PRO A 321 -36.75 26.68 27.80
N ALA A 322 -37.23 25.47 28.05
CA ALA A 322 -38.14 24.73 27.19
C ALA A 322 -39.46 25.48 26.98
N ASP A 323 -39.94 25.55 25.74
CA ASP A 323 -41.36 25.35 25.42
C ASP A 323 -41.62 25.27 23.89
N THR A 324 -42.14 24.10 23.48
CA THR A 324 -43.47 23.93 22.86
C THR A 324 -43.78 24.53 21.46
N VAL A 325 -44.01 23.58 20.52
CA VAL A 325 -45.08 23.52 19.48
C VAL A 325 -44.86 24.08 18.06
N ALA A 326 -44.95 23.11 17.12
CA ALA A 326 -45.61 23.04 15.81
C ALA A 326 -45.25 23.98 14.64
N GLY A 327 -45.13 23.34 13.47
CA GLY A 327 -45.36 23.96 12.17
C GLY A 327 -44.60 23.27 11.03
N GLU A 328 -45.20 22.25 10.41
CA GLU A 328 -44.92 21.93 9.00
C GLU A 328 -45.22 23.16 8.13
N PRO A 329 -44.44 23.39 7.07
CA PRO A 329 -45.01 23.14 5.75
C PRO A 329 -44.02 22.54 4.74
N GLY A 330 -44.56 21.65 3.90
CA GLY A 330 -43.89 21.12 2.72
C GLY A 330 -43.52 22.19 1.68
N GLY A 331 -42.47 21.89 0.93
CA GLY A 331 -42.01 22.68 -0.20
C GLY A 331 -41.25 21.78 -1.19
N PRO A 332 -41.43 21.99 -2.52
CA PRO A 332 -41.25 20.95 -3.54
C PRO A 332 -39.82 20.72 -4.02
N ALA A 333 -39.61 19.51 -4.56
CA ALA A 333 -38.42 19.04 -5.23
C ALA A 333 -37.99 19.93 -6.41
N PRO A 334 -36.69 20.19 -6.60
CA PRO A 334 -36.19 20.78 -7.82
C PRO A 334 -35.95 19.71 -8.90
N THR A 335 -36.55 20.03 -10.04
CA THR A 335 -36.54 19.35 -11.32
C THR A 335 -35.15 19.26 -11.94
N THR A 336 -34.93 18.12 -12.59
CA THR A 336 -33.96 17.82 -13.65
C THR A 336 -33.66 19.01 -14.57
N ALA A 337 -32.38 19.35 -14.71
CA ALA A 337 -31.88 20.17 -15.82
C ALA A 337 -30.83 19.36 -16.59
N ALA A 338 -31.20 19.00 -17.81
CA ALA A 338 -30.34 18.47 -18.85
C ALA A 338 -29.21 19.46 -19.15
N SER A 339 -27.97 18.97 -19.20
CA SER A 339 -26.86 19.70 -19.81
C SER A 339 -26.55 19.11 -21.17
N THR A 340 -26.77 19.98 -22.14
CA THR A 340 -26.61 19.85 -23.57
C THR A 340 -25.16 19.56 -23.94
N SER A 341 -25.01 18.69 -24.93
CA SER A 341 -23.82 18.54 -25.76
C SER A 341 -23.48 19.84 -26.46
N ASP A 342 -22.22 20.27 -26.43
CA ASP A 342 -21.58 20.96 -27.56
C ASP A 342 -20.09 21.14 -27.31
N GLY A 343 -19.30 21.13 -28.39
CA GLY A 343 -17.91 21.61 -28.36
C GLY A 343 -16.85 20.60 -28.76
N ARG A 344 -16.96 20.09 -29.99
CA ARG A 344 -15.91 19.35 -30.71
C ARG A 344 -14.84 20.35 -31.15
N GLU A 345 -13.73 20.46 -30.41
CA GLU A 345 -12.57 21.25 -30.83
C GLU A 345 -11.51 20.33 -31.47
N ALA A 346 -11.30 20.52 -32.77
CA ALA A 346 -10.34 19.79 -33.57
C ALA A 346 -8.90 20.26 -33.24
N PRO A 347 -7.92 19.35 -33.10
CA PRO A 347 -6.52 19.76 -33.01
C PRO A 347 -6.00 20.24 -34.38
N PRO A 348 -5.13 21.27 -34.41
CA PRO A 348 -4.55 21.78 -35.65
C PRO A 348 -3.61 20.76 -36.30
N ALA A 349 -3.70 20.69 -37.63
CA ALA A 349 -2.83 19.91 -38.49
C ALA A 349 -1.36 20.27 -38.29
N THR A 350 -0.54 19.27 -37.99
CA THR A 350 0.92 19.33 -38.09
C THR A 350 1.34 19.44 -39.55
N PRO A 351 2.27 20.35 -39.90
CA PRO A 351 2.81 20.42 -41.25
C PRO A 351 3.79 19.28 -41.51
N ASP A 352 3.60 18.67 -42.68
CA ASP A 352 4.53 17.78 -43.38
C ASP A 352 5.96 18.35 -43.40
N ALA A 353 6.91 17.58 -42.85
CA ALA A 353 8.34 17.79 -43.05
C ALA A 353 8.93 16.54 -43.73
N SER A 354 8.83 16.59 -45.06
CA SER A 354 9.84 16.19 -46.06
C SER A 354 11.06 15.36 -45.61
N ALA A 355 11.14 14.20 -46.26
CA ALA A 355 12.27 13.63 -47.00
C ALA A 355 13.39 12.86 -46.26
N PRO A 356 13.71 11.63 -46.72
CA PRO A 356 14.87 10.86 -46.27
C PRO A 356 16.14 11.27 -47.04
N ALA A 357 17.24 11.43 -46.29
CA ALA A 357 18.58 11.53 -46.85
C ALA A 357 19.04 10.13 -47.31
N ALA A 358 19.31 10.02 -48.60
CA ALA A 358 20.00 8.91 -49.21
C ALA A 358 21.53 9.14 -49.18
N VAL A 359 22.27 8.02 -49.29
CA VAL A 359 23.65 7.87 -49.78
C VAL A 359 24.79 8.12 -48.77
N GLN A 360 25.49 7.04 -48.37
CA GLN A 360 26.82 6.68 -48.91
C GLN A 360 27.26 5.30 -48.43
N GLU A 361 27.22 4.32 -49.34
CA GLU A 361 28.13 3.18 -49.33
C GLU A 361 29.52 3.68 -49.75
N GLY A 362 30.56 3.29 -49.02
CA GLY A 362 31.96 3.51 -49.37
C GLY A 362 32.68 2.18 -49.27
N GLU A 363 33.34 1.84 -50.39
CA GLU A 363 34.25 0.69 -50.61
C GLU A 363 35.35 0.52 -49.55
#